data_AF-A0AAX2QS27-F1
#
_entry.id   AF-A0AAX2QS27-F1
#
_cell.length_a   1.000
_cell.length_b   1.000
_cell.length_c   1.000
_cell.angle_alpha   90.00
_cell.angle_beta   90.00
_cell.angle_gamma   90.00
#
_symmetry.space_group_name_H-M   'P 1'
#
loop_
_entity.id
_entity.type
_entity.pdbx_description
1 polymer ?
#
loop_
_entity_poly.entity_id
_entity_poly.type
_entity_poly.pdbx_seq_one_letter_code
_entity_poly.pdbx_strand_id
1 'polypeptide(L)'
;MYIFYDDPIWGAIMRTNIDIDDALLDAAMTAAGLATKKATVEQALRTLVEKHRRKNAIADLAGIGWEGDLDEIRHDRSDDTR
;
A
#
# COMPACT_ATOMS: atom_id res chain seq x y z
N MET A 1 -9.68 21.93 22.24
CA MET A 1 -8.23 22.03 21.99
C MET A 1 -7.71 20.63 21.74
N TYR A 2 -7.63 20.23 20.47
CA TYR A 2 -6.85 19.13 19.89
C TYR A 2 -7.27 19.08 18.42
N ILE A 3 -6.54 19.77 17.54
CA ILE A 3 -6.69 19.59 16.10
C ILE A 3 -5.27 19.42 15.53
N PHE A 4 -4.93 18.14 15.32
CA PHE A 4 -3.99 17.60 14.34
C PHE A 4 -2.84 18.51 13.86
N TYR A 5 -1.71 18.43 14.55
CA TYR A 5 -0.40 18.90 14.07
C TYR A 5 0.42 17.66 13.68
N ASP A 6 0.18 17.09 12.50
CA ASP A 6 1.16 16.18 11.88
C ASP A 6 0.89 16.02 10.37
N ASP A 7 0.97 17.13 9.64
CA ASP A 7 1.15 17.06 8.19
C ASP A 7 1.98 18.25 7.69
N PRO A 8 3.31 18.15 7.62
CA PRO A 8 4.12 19.04 6.83
C PRO A 8 4.39 18.40 5.45
N ILE A 9 3.35 18.24 4.61
CA ILE A 9 3.51 17.69 3.24
C ILE A 9 3.90 18.75 2.20
N TRP A 10 4.23 19.97 2.62
CA TRP A 10 4.64 21.04 1.71
C TRP A 10 5.82 21.80 2.32
N GLY A 11 7.07 21.48 1.94
CA GLY A 11 8.18 22.33 2.41
C GLY A 11 9.64 21.94 2.15
N ALA A 12 9.98 20.75 1.68
CA ALA A 12 11.38 20.46 1.33
C ALA A 12 11.48 19.55 0.10
N ILE A 13 11.54 20.17 -1.09
CA ILE A 13 12.04 19.47 -2.28
C ILE A 13 13.54 19.25 -2.05
N MET A 14 13.92 18.07 -1.57
CA MET A 14 15.32 17.71 -1.44
C MET A 14 15.87 17.30 -2.80
N ARG A 15 16.94 17.97 -3.23
CA ARG A 15 17.73 17.53 -4.38
C ARG A 15 18.78 16.55 -3.86
N THR A 16 18.65 15.29 -4.23
CA THR A 16 19.61 14.24 -3.89
C THR A 16 20.26 13.74 -5.17
N ASN A 17 21.57 13.54 -5.15
CA ASN A 17 22.27 12.85 -6.23
C ASN A 17 22.43 11.39 -5.82
N ILE A 18 21.80 10.48 -6.56
CA ILE A 18 21.83 9.04 -6.34
C ILE A 18 22.03 8.35 -7.67
N ASP A 19 22.88 7.34 -7.69
CA ASP A 19 23.06 6.48 -8.85
C ASP A 19 21.96 5.40 -8.82
N ILE A 20 21.19 5.32 -9.90
CA ILE A 20 20.12 4.34 -10.10
C ILE A 20 20.46 3.57 -11.37
N ASP A 21 20.33 2.25 -11.32
CA ASP A 21 20.44 1.40 -12.52
C ASP A 21 19.42 1.85 -13.58
N ASP A 22 19.90 2.21 -14.77
CA ASP A 22 19.06 2.73 -15.85
C ASP A 22 18.05 1.68 -16.35
N ALA A 23 18.42 0.40 -16.39
CA ALA A 23 17.50 -0.66 -16.81
C ALA A 23 16.37 -0.85 -15.80
N LEU A 24 16.67 -0.73 -14.50
CA LEU A 24 15.65 -0.75 -13.45
C LEU A 24 14.70 0.45 -13.57
N LEU A 25 15.24 1.64 -13.83
CA LEU A 25 14.45 2.85 -13.96
C LEU A 25 13.55 2.82 -15.19
N ASP A 26 14.05 2.34 -16.33
CA ASP A 26 13.28 2.17 -17.56
C ASP A 26 12.15 1.15 -17.40
N ALA A 27 12.43 0.03 -16.72
CA ALA A 27 11.41 -0.95 -16.39
C ALA A 27 10.32 -0.34 -15.48
N ALA A 28 10.71 0.45 -14.47
CA ALA A 28 9.77 1.13 -13.59
C ALA A 28 8.97 2.22 -14.32
N MET A 29 9.60 3.00 -15.19
CA MET A 29 8.94 4.02 -16.03
C MET A 29 7.91 3.38 -16.96
N THR A 30 8.26 2.26 -17.59
CA THR A 30 7.37 1.49 -18.47
C THR A 30 6.19 0.91 -17.68
N ALA A 31 6.45 0.29 -16.52
CA ALA A 31 5.41 -0.28 -15.68
C ALA A 31 4.45 0.77 -15.11
N ALA A 32 4.95 1.96 -14.80
CA ALA A 32 4.15 3.06 -14.26
C ALA A 32 3.51 3.95 -15.35
N GLY A 33 3.97 3.86 -16.61
CA GLY A 33 3.54 4.74 -17.70
C GLY A 33 3.97 6.20 -17.51
N LEU A 34 5.08 6.45 -16.82
CA LEU A 34 5.52 7.80 -16.44
C LEU A 34 6.67 8.29 -17.32
N ALA A 35 6.57 9.55 -17.76
CA ALA A 35 7.53 10.15 -18.69
C ALA A 35 8.82 10.67 -18.03
N THR A 36 8.86 10.83 -16.70
CA THR A 36 10.01 11.44 -16.02
C THR A 36 10.59 10.52 -14.94
N LYS A 37 11.92 10.54 -14.84
CA LYS A 37 12.68 9.85 -13.79
C LYS A 37 12.19 10.27 -12.39
N LYS A 38 11.98 11.59 -12.17
CA LYS A 38 11.48 12.14 -10.91
C LYS A 38 10.09 11.60 -10.54
N ALA A 39 9.12 11.65 -11.46
CA ALA A 39 7.77 11.19 -11.17
C ALA A 39 7.76 9.69 -10.84
N THR A 40 8.58 8.91 -11.54
CA THR A 40 8.71 7.47 -11.31
C THR A 40 9.27 7.16 -9.93
N VAL A 41 10.34 7.85 -9.53
CA VAL A 41 10.92 7.71 -8.20
C VAL A 41 9.94 8.13 -7.10
N GLU A 42 9.24 9.25 -7.29
CA GLU A 42 8.24 9.71 -6.32
C GLU A 42 7.08 8.71 -6.18
N GLN A 43 6.57 8.19 -7.28
CA GLN A 43 5.49 7.19 -7.28
C GLN A 43 5.93 5.87 -6.63
N ALA A 44 7.17 5.43 -6.88
CA ALA A 44 7.73 4.24 -6.27
C ALA A 44 7.83 4.39 -4.74
N LEU A 45 8.29 5.54 -4.25
CA LEU A 45 8.37 5.84 -2.81
C LEU A 45 6.98 5.89 -2.16
N ARG A 46 6.00 6.54 -2.80
CA ARG A 46 4.61 6.57 -2.31
C ARG A 46 4.03 5.15 -2.20
N THR A 47 4.21 4.36 -3.24
CA THR A 47 3.74 2.96 -3.30
C THR A 47 4.39 2.11 -2.20
N LEU A 48 5.69 2.30 -1.92
CA LEU A 48 6.39 1.61 -0.85
C LEU A 48 5.78 1.92 0.52
N VAL A 49 5.52 3.20 0.81
CA VAL A 49 4.90 3.64 2.05
C VAL A 49 3.48 3.08 2.19
N GLU A 50 2.67 3.17 1.14
CA GLU A 50 1.31 2.63 1.14
C GLU A 50 1.30 1.12 1.37
N LYS A 51 2.20 0.38 0.71
CA LYS A 51 2.35 -1.06 0.88
C LYS A 51 2.76 -1.40 2.31
N HIS A 52 3.66 -0.63 2.90
CA HIS A 52 4.08 -0.82 4.30
C HIS A 52 2.91 -0.55 5.26
N ARG A 53 2.18 0.55 5.08
CA ARG A 53 0.98 0.86 5.88
C ARG A 53 -0.08 -0.23 5.79
N ARG A 54 -0.37 -0.74 4.59
CA ARG A 54 -1.32 -1.86 4.40
C ARG A 54 -0.85 -3.14 5.09
N LYS A 55 0.44 -3.48 4.96
CA LYS A 55 1.01 -4.65 5.64
C LYS A 55 0.91 -4.53 7.15
N ASN A 56 1.20 -3.37 7.72
CA ASN A 56 1.08 -3.15 9.16
C ASN A 56 -0.38 -3.24 9.58
N ALA A 57 -1.32 -2.64 8.84
CA ALA A 57 -2.74 -2.78 9.12
C ALA A 57 -3.24 -4.23 9.06
N ILE A 58 -2.72 -5.05 8.14
CA ILE A 58 -3.01 -6.49 8.08
C ILE A 58 -2.36 -7.24 9.25
N ALA A 59 -1.15 -6.86 9.66
CA ALA A 59 -0.50 -7.43 10.83
C ALA A 59 -1.25 -7.07 12.13
N ASP A 60 -1.80 -5.85 12.23
CA ASP A 60 -2.64 -5.42 13.34
C ASP A 60 -4.00 -6.14 13.33
N LEU A 61 -4.49 -6.54 12.15
CA LEU A 61 -5.65 -7.41 11.96
C LEU A 61 -5.32 -8.89 12.28
N ALA A 62 -4.06 -9.29 12.25
CA ALA A 62 -3.63 -10.66 12.51
C ALA A 62 -3.61 -10.91 14.02
N GLY A 63 -4.72 -11.44 14.56
CA GLY A 63 -4.87 -11.77 15.97
C GLY A 63 -6.15 -11.26 16.61
N ILE A 64 -6.90 -10.38 15.92
CA ILE A 64 -8.32 -10.20 16.24
C ILE A 64 -9.05 -11.45 15.78
N GLY A 65 -9.33 -12.32 16.75
CA GLY A 65 -10.06 -13.56 16.55
C GLY A 65 -11.35 -13.28 15.79
N TRP A 66 -11.57 -14.02 14.72
CA TRP A 66 -12.89 -14.10 14.12
C TRP A 66 -13.74 -15.00 15.04
N GLU A 67 -14.78 -14.44 15.66
CA GLU A 67 -15.59 -15.10 16.70
C GLU A 67 -16.78 -15.89 16.12
N GLY A 68 -16.82 -16.11 14.80
CA GLY A 68 -17.84 -16.96 14.17
C GLY A 68 -17.43 -18.43 14.11
N ASP A 69 -18.38 -19.29 13.76
CA ASP A 69 -18.12 -20.67 13.33
C ASP A 69 -18.25 -20.74 11.80
N LEU A 70 -17.16 -21.14 11.12
CA LEU A 70 -17.10 -21.22 9.65
C LEU A 70 -18.02 -22.32 9.12
N ASP A 71 -18.33 -23.32 9.94
CA ASP A 71 -19.16 -24.44 9.55
C ASP A 71 -20.65 -24.09 9.65
N GLU A 72 -21.07 -23.26 10.62
CA GLU A 72 -22.45 -22.76 10.72
C GLU A 72 -22.85 -21.92 9.50
N ILE A 73 -21.98 -21.04 9.03
CA ILE A 73 -22.24 -20.19 7.84
C ILE A 73 -22.30 -21.03 6.55
N ARG A 74 -21.59 -22.16 6.51
CA ARG A 74 -21.52 -23.01 5.32
C ARG A 74 -22.72 -23.96 5.23
N HIS A 75 -23.30 -24.35 6.36
CA HIS A 75 -24.50 -25.21 6.39
C HIS A 75 -25.79 -24.50 5.97
N ASP A 76 -25.87 -23.18 6.05
CA ASP A 76 -27.04 -22.40 5.61
C ASP A 76 -27.24 -22.37 4.06
N ARG A 77 -26.29 -22.92 3.29
CA ARG A 77 -26.33 -22.89 1.82
C ARG A 77 -26.55 -24.25 1.14
N SER A 78 -26.64 -25.36 1.88
CA SER A 78 -26.74 -26.70 1.25
C SER A 78 -28.10 -27.41 1.36
N ASP A 79 -29.11 -26.79 1.97
CA ASP A 79 -30.44 -27.41 2.11
C ASP A 79 -31.50 -26.89 1.13
N ASP A 80 -31.09 -26.48 -0.07
CA ASP A 80 -32.03 -26.33 -1.20
C ASP A 80 -31.86 -27.52 -2.17
N THR A 81 -32.33 -28.67 -1.69
CA THR A 81 -32.73 -29.79 -2.56
C THR A 81 -34.17 -30.12 -2.24
N ARG A 82 -35.11 -29.55 -3.01
CA ARG A 82 -36.34 -30.24 -3.43
C ARG A 82 -37.07 -29.54 -4.56
#